data_AF-A0A443DP12-F1
#
_entry.id   AF-A0A443DP12-F1
#
_cell.length_a   1.000
_cell.length_b   1.000
_cell.length_c   1.000
_cell.angle_alpha   90.00
_cell.angle_beta   90.00
_cell.angle_gamma   90.00
#
_symmetry.space_group_name_H-M   'P 1'
#
loop_
_entity.id
_entity.type
_entity.pdbx_description
1 polymer ?
#
loop_
_entity_poly.entity_id
_entity_poly.type
_entity_poly.pdbx_seq_one_letter_code
_entity_poly.pdbx_strand_id
1 'polypeptide(L)' 'MDKVEEAVAFPRFMTDHQLRAYFGLSERALTRLRLRQGFPRKDALVNRTDKKAVDRYFDVRAGLTERRSLVVEDGTENFG' A
#
# COMPACT_ATOMS: atom_id res chain seq x y z
N MET A 1 -18.18 -24.45 21.07
CA MET A 1 -17.41 -24.80 19.85
C MET A 1 -17.14 -23.50 19.14
N ASP A 2 -16.21 -22.76 19.70
CA ASP A 2 -15.80 -21.45 19.25
C ASP A 2 -14.97 -21.66 18.00
N LYS A 3 -15.56 -21.34 16.84
CA LYS A 3 -14.78 -21.21 15.61
C LYS A 3 -13.84 -20.04 15.84
N VAL A 4 -12.59 -20.35 16.16
CA VAL A 4 -11.48 -19.40 16.00
C VAL A 4 -11.55 -18.91 14.57
N GLU A 5 -12.02 -17.67 14.41
CA GLU A 5 -12.01 -16.95 13.15
C GLU A 5 -10.54 -16.85 12.75
N GLU A 6 -10.11 -17.76 11.87
CA GLU A 6 -8.74 -17.77 11.35
C GLU A 6 -8.55 -16.42 10.67
N ALA A 7 -7.84 -15.52 11.35
CA ALA A 7 -7.52 -14.21 10.81
C ALA A 7 -6.81 -14.44 9.49
N VAL A 8 -7.50 -14.18 8.38
CA VAL A 8 -6.98 -14.40 7.03
C VAL A 8 -5.67 -13.63 6.92
N ALA A 9 -4.56 -14.34 7.04
CA ALA A 9 -3.24 -13.74 7.04
C ALA A 9 -2.94 -13.29 5.62
N PHE A 10 -3.15 -11.99 5.36
CA PHE A 10 -2.89 -11.46 4.04
C PHE A 10 -1.38 -11.32 3.79
N PRO A 11 -0.88 -11.82 2.64
CA PRO A 11 0.54 -11.74 2.33
C PRO A 11 0.97 -10.31 2.03
N ARG A 12 2.28 -10.03 2.19
CA ARG A 12 2.87 -8.73 1.83
C ARG A 12 2.63 -8.36 0.37
N PHE A 13 2.80 -9.31 -0.54
CA PHE A 13 2.51 -9.12 -1.96
C PHE A 13 1.19 -9.80 -2.28
N MET A 14 0.21 -8.99 -2.67
CA MET A 14 -1.17 -9.42 -2.89
C MET A 14 -1.48 -9.57 -4.38
N THR A 15 -2.25 -10.61 -4.71
CA THR A 15 -2.94 -10.68 -6.00
C THR A 15 -4.09 -9.69 -6.06
N ASP A 16 -4.65 -9.45 -7.25
CA ASP A 16 -5.80 -8.57 -7.44
C ASP A 16 -7.00 -9.04 -6.63
N HIS A 17 -7.19 -10.36 -6.53
CA HIS A 17 -8.24 -10.94 -5.70
C HIS A 17 -8.04 -10.62 -4.22
N GLN A 18 -6.82 -10.83 -3.70
CA GLN A 18 -6.50 -10.55 -2.30
C GLN A 18 -6.59 -9.06 -1.97
N LEU A 19 -6.12 -8.21 -2.89
CA LEU A 19 -6.18 -6.76 -2.73
C LEU A 19 -7.64 -6.26 -2.69
N ARG A 20 -8.51 -6.81 -3.53
CA ARG A 20 -9.95 -6.52 -3.50
C ARG A 20 -10.58 -6.97 -2.20
N ALA A 21 -10.29 -8.19 -1.75
CA ALA A 21 -10.84 -8.71 -0.51
C ALA A 21 -10.38 -7.88 0.70
N TYR A 22 -9.09 -7.53 0.76
CA TYR A 22 -8.51 -6.78 1.86
C TYR A 22 -9.08 -5.35 1.98
N PHE A 23 -9.21 -4.63 0.85
CA PHE A 23 -9.72 -3.26 0.84
C PHE A 23 -11.23 -3.15 0.59
N GLY A 24 -11.97 -4.27 0.54
CA GLY A 24 -13.41 -4.28 0.25
C GLY A 24 -13.78 -3.69 -1.13
N LEU A 25 -12.90 -3.84 -2.12
CA LEU A 25 -13.06 -3.23 -3.45
C LEU A 25 -13.79 -4.16 -4.41
N SER A 26 -14.68 -3.58 -5.22
CA SER A 26 -15.15 -4.26 -6.44
C SER A 26 -14.05 -4.30 -7.49
N GLU A 27 -14.17 -5.22 -8.45
CA GLU A 27 -13.23 -5.30 -9.58
C GLU A 27 -13.15 -3.98 -10.36
N ARG A 28 -14.30 -3.36 -10.64
CA ARG A 28 -14.37 -2.06 -11.33
C ARG A 28 -13.67 -0.95 -10.53
N ALA A 29 -13.80 -0.97 -9.20
CA ALA A 29 -13.12 0.01 -8.34
C ALA A 29 -11.60 -0.16 -8.40
N LEU A 30 -11.09 -1.39 -8.35
CA LEU A 30 -9.66 -1.66 -8.49
C LEU A 30 -9.14 -1.22 -9.87
N THR A 31 -9.87 -1.50 -10.95
CA THR A 31 -9.49 -1.04 -12.30
C THR A 31 -9.41 0.49 -12.37
N ARG A 32 -10.39 1.21 -11.82
CA ARG A 32 -10.36 2.68 -11.77
C ARG A 32 -9.20 3.21 -10.94
N LEU A 33 -8.86 2.55 -9.83
CA LEU A 33 -7.72 2.95 -8.99
C LEU A 33 -6.40 2.78 -9.74
N ARG A 34 -6.23 1.71 -10.51
CA ARG A 34 -5.02 1.49 -11.32
C ARG A 34 -4.77 2.53 -12.40
N LEU A 35 -5.83 3.15 -12.89
CA LEU A 35 -5.73 4.24 -13.86
C LEU A 35 -5.34 5.57 -13.19
N ARG A 36 -5.44 5.68 -11.86
CA ARG A 36 -5.03 6.90 -11.15
C ARG A 36 -3.51 6.98 -11.06
N GLN A 37 -2.99 8.17 -11.30
CA GLN A 37 -1.59 8.48 -11.06
C GLN A 37 -1.23 8.22 -9.58
N GLY A 38 -0.06 7.61 -9.36
CA GLY A 38 0.46 7.33 -8.03
C GLY A 38 -0.11 6.07 -7.36
N PHE A 39 -1.09 5.38 -7.96
CA PHE A 39 -1.50 4.07 -7.44
C PHE A 39 -0.36 3.06 -7.59
N PRO A 40 -0.07 2.23 -6.57
CA PRO A 40 1.01 1.26 -6.63
C PRO A 40 0.87 0.30 -7.82
N ARG A 41 1.93 0.20 -8.62
CA ARG A 41 1.99 -0.72 -9.75
C ARG A 41 2.23 -2.14 -9.26
N LYS A 42 1.89 -3.11 -10.11
CA LYS A 42 2.32 -4.49 -9.89
C LYS A 42 3.82 -4.59 -10.03
N ASP A 43 4.42 -5.39 -9.17
CA ASP A 43 5.77 -5.88 -9.39
C ASP A 43 5.79 -6.81 -10.62
N ALA A 44 6.76 -6.61 -11.51
CA ALA A 44 6.84 -7.32 -12.78
C ALA A 44 7.29 -8.78 -12.63
N LEU A 45 8.05 -9.11 -11.59
CA LEU A 45 8.59 -10.45 -11.35
C LEU A 45 7.53 -11.36 -10.71
N VAL A 46 6.79 -10.83 -9.72
CA VAL A 46 5.80 -11.64 -8.99
C VAL A 46 4.35 -11.40 -9.42
N ASN A 47 4.10 -10.44 -10.33
CA ASN A 47 2.76 -10.05 -10.81
C ASN A 47 1.77 -9.76 -9.66
N ARG A 48 2.27 -9.15 -8.58
CA ARG A 48 1.52 -8.82 -7.35
C ARG A 48 1.78 -7.39 -6.95
N THR A 49 0.90 -6.82 -6.13
CA THR A 49 1.04 -5.47 -5.60
C THR A 49 1.50 -5.52 -4.14
N ASP A 50 2.50 -4.72 -3.77
CA ASP A 50 2.93 -4.61 -2.38
C ASP A 50 1.84 -3.93 -1.54
N LYS A 51 1.38 -4.65 -0.51
CA LYS A 51 0.33 -4.24 0.40
C LYS A 51 0.66 -2.91 1.09
N LYS A 52 1.88 -2.77 1.61
CA LYS A 52 2.28 -1.57 2.37
C LYS A 52 2.25 -0.31 1.49
N ALA A 53 2.63 -0.44 0.22
CA ALA A 53 2.53 0.66 -0.73
C ALA A 53 1.07 1.10 -0.94
N VAL A 54 0.13 0.14 -0.97
CA VAL A 54 -1.30 0.44 -1.16
C VAL A 54 -1.93 1.00 0.11
N ASP A 55 -1.62 0.45 1.29
CA ASP A 55 -2.01 1.04 2.58
C ASP A 55 -1.55 2.50 2.64
N ARG A 56 -0.26 2.77 2.38
CA ARG A 56 0.29 4.13 2.36
C ARG A 56 -0.40 5.04 1.35
N TYR A 57 -0.74 4.53 0.16
CA TYR A 57 -1.48 5.31 -0.83
C TYR A 57 -2.84 5.78 -0.28
N PHE A 58 -3.56 4.90 0.43
CA PHE A 58 -4.83 5.25 1.05
C PHE A 58 -4.65 6.17 2.26
N ASP A 59 -3.65 5.94 3.12
CA ASP A 59 -3.37 6.82 4.26
C ASP A 59 -3.05 8.25 3.81
N VAL A 60 -2.21 8.41 2.79
CA VAL A 60 -1.89 9.73 2.22
C VAL A 60 -3.14 10.39 1.65
N ARG A 61 -3.98 9.63 0.96
CA ARG A 61 -5.20 10.14 0.33
C ARG A 61 -6.30 10.48 1.35
N ALA A 62 -6.31 9.79 2.49
CA ALA A 62 -7.20 10.06 3.61
C ALA A 62 -6.67 11.16 4.55
N GLY A 63 -5.45 11.67 4.31
CA GLY A 63 -4.80 12.64 5.19
C GLY A 63 -4.36 12.06 6.54
N LEU A 64 -4.29 10.73 6.66
CA LEU A 64 -3.89 10.02 7.87
C LEU A 64 -2.37 9.91 8.00
N THR A 65 -1.65 10.04 6.89
CA THR A 65 -0.21 10.27 6.93
C THR A 65 0.03 11.75 7.19
N GLU A 66 0.47 12.09 8.40
CA GLU A 66 1.16 13.37 8.61
C GLU A 66 2.28 13.45 7.57
N ARG A 67 2.36 14.54 6.80
CA ARG A 67 3.58 14.84 6.05
C ARG A 67 4.68 14.96 7.11
N ARG A 68 5.33 13.86 7.46
CA ARG A 68 6.71 13.91 7.90
C ARG A 68 7.46 14.42 6.69
N SER A 69 7.51 15.75 6.56
CA SER A 69 8.63 16.44 5.98
C SER A 69 9.83 15.72 6.54
N LEU A 70 10.47 14.91 5.70
CA LEU A 70 11.83 14.49 5.95
C LEU A 70 12.58 15.82 5.97
N VAL A 71 12.71 16.42 7.15
CA VAL A 71 13.85 17.28 7.44
C VAL A 71 15.02 16.33 7.28
N VAL A 72 15.55 16.30 6.06
CA VAL A 72 16.94 15.95 5.85
C VAL A 72 17.64 17.07 6.60
N GLU A 73 18.05 16.79 7.83
CA GLU A 73 19.14 17.55 8.43
C GLU A 73 20.30 17.30 7.48
N ASP A 74 20.46 18.23 6.54
CA ASP A 74 21.64 18.38 5.71
C ASP A 74 22.79 18.56 6.68
N GLY A 75 23.38 17.43 7.06
CA GLY A 75 24.61 17.36 7.82
C GLY A 75 25.67 18.00 6.96
N THR A 76 25.83 19.31 7.12
CA THR A 76 26.87 20.07 6.44
C THR A 76 28.19 19.55 6.97
N GLU A 77 28.84 18.78 6.10
CA GLU A 77 30.13 18.16 6.28
C GLU A 77 31.17 19.24 6.64
N ASN A 78 31.78 19.09 7.82
CA ASN A 78 32.88 19.95 8.26
C ASN A 78 34.16 19.50 7.54
N PHE A 79 34.50 20.20 6.46
CA PHE A 79 35.77 20.03 5.76
C PHE A 79 36.86 20.85 6.45
N GLY A 80 37.78 20.16 7.14
CA GLY A 80 39.19 20.55 7.32
C GLY A 80 39.47 21.71 8.28
#